data_AF-A0A4Z1L4J8-F1
#
_entry.id   AF-A0A4Z1L4J8-F1
#
_cell.length_a   1.000
_cell.length_b   1.000
_cell.length_c   1.000
_cell.angle_alpha   90.00
_cell.angle_beta   90.00
_cell.angle_gamma   90.00
#
_symmetry.space_group_name_H-M   'P 1'
#
loop_
_entity.id
_entity.type
_entity.pdbx_description
1 polymer ?
#
loop_
_entity_poly.entity_id
_entity_poly.type
_entity_poly.pdbx_seq_one_letter_code
_entity_poly.pdbx_strand_id
1 'polypeptide(L)'
;MNHSQQMDTYGAQLDFQGVILLMWGATIPLVYYGFYCDTAIHRYSYWALLSLLAVACSVSTFQPHFRDPFLRPVRAATFGSLAVVTMVPVVHGATVYGWQVQNQRMGITWVLITLMLNVLGATAYAIKFPERWFNKTFDLFGASHQLFHMMVVLAALVYSKAILQAFDFAHAYDHTCNR
;
A
#
# COMPACT_ATOMS: atom_id res chain seq x y z
N MET A 1 -10.74 -17.47 -12.19
CA MET A 1 -12.22 -17.43 -12.16
C MET A 1 -12.76 -18.25 -13.34
N ASN A 2 -13.68 -19.18 -13.11
CA ASN A 2 -14.02 -20.25 -14.08
C ASN A 2 -15.15 -19.92 -15.06
N HIS A 3 -15.45 -18.63 -15.29
CA HIS A 3 -16.55 -18.25 -16.19
C HIS A 3 -16.16 -18.34 -17.67
N SER A 4 -15.15 -17.58 -18.09
CA SER A 4 -14.53 -17.65 -19.43
C SER A 4 -13.13 -17.06 -19.37
N GLN A 5 -12.26 -17.37 -20.35
CA GLN A 5 -10.90 -16.84 -20.39
C GLN A 5 -10.87 -15.30 -20.42
N GLN A 6 -11.83 -14.69 -21.11
CA GLN A 6 -11.98 -13.24 -21.15
C GLN A 6 -12.34 -12.68 -19.77
N MET A 7 -13.32 -13.27 -19.08
CA MET A 7 -13.73 -12.81 -17.75
C MET A 7 -12.65 -13.06 -16.68
N ASP A 8 -11.91 -14.15 -16.77
CA ASP A 8 -10.75 -14.39 -15.89
C ASP A 8 -9.68 -13.31 -16.08
N THR A 9 -9.43 -12.93 -17.34
CA THR A 9 -8.43 -11.91 -17.65
C THR A 9 -8.85 -10.54 -17.16
N TYR A 10 -10.09 -10.17 -17.40
CA TYR A 10 -10.64 -8.91 -16.93
C TYR A 10 -10.69 -8.84 -15.40
N GLY A 11 -11.10 -9.93 -14.73
CA GLY A 11 -11.09 -10.02 -13.27
C GLY A 11 -9.71 -9.84 -12.66
N ALA A 12 -8.67 -10.46 -13.25
CA ALA A 12 -7.30 -10.28 -12.81
C ALA A 12 -6.78 -8.85 -13.02
N GLN A 13 -7.19 -8.17 -14.11
CA GLN A 13 -6.85 -6.76 -14.32
C GLN A 13 -7.49 -5.86 -13.27
N LEU A 14 -8.77 -6.09 -12.94
CA LEU A 14 -9.47 -5.34 -11.90
C LEU A 14 -8.87 -5.58 -10.51
N ASP A 15 -8.41 -6.79 -10.20
CA ASP A 15 -7.68 -7.08 -8.96
C ASP A 15 -6.41 -6.21 -8.82
N PHE A 16 -5.62 -6.08 -9.89
CA PHE A 16 -4.47 -5.17 -9.90
C PHE A 16 -4.86 -3.71 -9.71
N GLN A 17 -5.96 -3.26 -10.33
CA GLN A 17 -6.47 -1.90 -10.12
C GLN A 17 -6.88 -1.67 -8.67
N GLY A 18 -7.52 -2.65 -8.03
CA GLY A 18 -7.88 -2.59 -6.62
C GLY A 18 -6.67 -2.33 -5.73
N VAL A 19 -5.56 -3.05 -5.96
CA VAL A 19 -4.30 -2.84 -5.22
C VAL A 19 -3.76 -1.42 -5.42
N ILE A 20 -3.74 -0.92 -6.67
CA ILE A 20 -3.24 0.42 -6.99
C ILE A 20 -4.08 1.49 -6.33
N LEU A 21 -5.41 1.38 -6.44
CA LEU A 21 -6.35 2.33 -5.84
C LEU A 21 -6.25 2.32 -4.31
N LEU A 22 -6.09 1.16 -3.69
CA LEU A 22 -5.88 1.05 -2.25
C LEU A 22 -4.57 1.74 -1.82
N MET A 23 -3.45 1.44 -2.51
CA MET A 23 -2.15 2.03 -2.20
C MET A 23 -2.15 3.56 -2.41
N TRP A 24 -2.66 4.03 -3.53
CA TRP A 24 -2.78 5.46 -3.83
C TRP A 24 -3.72 6.16 -2.85
N GLY A 25 -4.92 5.60 -2.62
CA GLY A 25 -5.92 6.18 -1.73
C GLY A 25 -5.43 6.32 -0.30
N ALA A 26 -4.64 5.36 0.20
CA ALA A 26 -3.98 5.45 1.50
C ALA A 26 -3.03 6.66 1.59
N THR A 27 -2.32 7.00 0.51
CA THR A 27 -1.35 8.11 0.56
C THR A 27 -2.00 9.48 0.74
N ILE A 28 -3.27 9.64 0.36
CA ILE A 28 -3.99 10.91 0.45
C ILE A 28 -4.06 11.41 1.90
N PRO A 29 -4.70 10.70 2.85
CA PRO A 29 -4.74 11.12 4.25
C PRO A 29 -3.35 11.10 4.91
N LEU A 30 -2.46 10.18 4.53
CA LEU A 30 -1.11 10.10 5.10
C LEU A 30 -0.30 11.38 4.90
N VAL A 31 -0.27 11.87 3.66
CA VAL A 31 0.44 13.12 3.30
C VAL A 31 -0.33 14.32 3.86
N TYR A 32 -1.66 14.29 3.84
CA TYR A 32 -2.48 15.37 4.40
C TYR A 32 -2.11 15.67 5.87
N TYR A 33 -2.15 14.65 6.73
CA TYR A 33 -1.87 14.82 8.16
C TYR A 33 -0.37 15.00 8.44
N GLY A 34 0.50 14.28 7.72
CA GLY A 34 1.95 14.39 7.90
C GLY A 34 2.52 15.77 7.60
N PHE A 35 1.90 16.50 6.68
CA PHE A 35 2.34 17.83 6.25
C PHE A 35 1.23 18.87 6.41
N TYR A 36 0.35 18.67 7.39
CA TYR A 36 -0.81 19.55 7.61
C TYR A 36 -0.41 21.02 7.81
N CYS A 37 0.61 21.24 8.66
CA CYS A 37 1.18 22.55 8.97
C CYS A 37 2.21 23.07 7.95
N ASP A 38 2.53 22.30 6.92
CA ASP A 38 3.51 22.68 5.92
C ASP A 38 2.86 23.48 4.78
N THR A 39 3.69 24.12 3.98
CA THR A 39 3.30 24.80 2.75
C THR A 39 2.55 23.85 1.82
N ALA A 40 1.52 24.37 1.15
CA ALA A 40 0.68 23.59 0.25
C ALA A 40 1.49 22.93 -0.89
N ILE A 41 2.62 23.53 -1.28
CA ILE A 41 3.50 23.02 -2.34
C ILE A 41 4.11 21.66 -2.00
N HIS A 42 4.48 21.39 -0.73
CA HIS A 42 4.98 20.08 -0.33
C HIS A 42 3.90 19.01 -0.45
N ARG A 43 2.68 19.25 0.04
CA ARG A 43 1.55 18.31 -0.10
C ARG A 43 1.19 18.03 -1.56
N TYR A 44 1.03 19.08 -2.37
CA TYR A 44 0.65 18.94 -3.77
C TYR A 44 1.71 18.24 -4.60
N SER A 45 3.00 18.49 -4.35
CA SER A 45 4.08 17.79 -5.06
C SER A 45 4.09 16.29 -4.78
N TYR A 46 3.90 15.86 -3.52
CA TYR A 46 3.79 14.44 -3.17
C TYR A 46 2.55 13.78 -3.80
N TRP A 47 1.38 14.41 -3.71
CA TRP A 47 0.18 13.87 -4.33
C TRP A 47 0.29 13.80 -5.85
N ALA A 48 0.87 14.80 -6.50
CA ALA A 48 1.09 14.79 -7.94
C ALA A 48 2.02 13.64 -8.35
N LEU A 49 3.16 13.49 -7.67
CA LEU A 49 4.12 12.43 -7.93
C LEU A 49 3.48 11.03 -7.76
N LEU A 50 2.80 10.81 -6.63
CA LEU A 50 2.17 9.53 -6.32
C LEU A 50 1.00 9.22 -7.25
N SER A 51 0.23 10.23 -7.64
CA SER A 51 -0.86 10.07 -8.61
C SER A 51 -0.34 9.73 -10.00
N LEU A 52 0.71 10.41 -10.46
CA LEU A 52 1.35 10.11 -11.75
C LEU A 52 1.89 8.67 -11.77
N LEU A 53 2.55 8.25 -10.68
CA LEU A 53 3.07 6.89 -10.56
C LEU A 53 1.95 5.85 -10.49
N ALA A 54 0.86 6.13 -9.77
CA ALA A 54 -0.31 5.25 -9.70
C ALA A 54 -1.00 5.10 -11.07
N VAL A 55 -1.14 6.19 -11.83
CA VAL A 55 -1.67 6.16 -13.20
C VAL A 55 -0.75 5.34 -14.12
N ALA A 56 0.57 5.55 -14.05
CA ALA A 56 1.52 4.77 -14.83
C ALA A 56 1.44 3.27 -14.49
N CYS A 57 1.35 2.92 -13.20
CA CYS A 57 1.12 1.55 -12.76
C CYS A 57 -0.20 1.00 -13.31
N SER A 58 -1.28 1.77 -13.22
CA SER A 58 -2.61 1.37 -13.68
C SER A 58 -2.60 1.04 -15.18
N VAL A 59 -2.08 1.94 -16.01
CA VAL A 59 -1.97 1.75 -17.46
C VAL A 59 -1.13 0.52 -17.80
N SER A 60 -0.04 0.26 -17.05
CA SER A 60 0.81 -0.91 -17.28
C SER A 60 0.08 -2.24 -17.04
N THR A 61 -0.81 -2.30 -16.05
CA THR A 61 -1.54 -3.54 -15.71
C THR A 61 -2.64 -3.91 -16.69
N PHE A 62 -3.11 -2.96 -17.51
CA PHE A 62 -4.05 -3.23 -18.61
C PHE A 62 -3.38 -3.78 -19.87
N GLN A 63 -2.04 -3.80 -19.94
CA GLN A 63 -1.34 -4.34 -21.11
C GLN A 63 -1.56 -5.85 -21.23
N PRO A 64 -1.92 -6.38 -22.41
CA PRO A 64 -2.25 -7.80 -22.59
C PRO A 64 -1.14 -8.76 -22.13
N HIS A 65 0.12 -8.39 -22.40
CA HIS A 65 1.30 -9.18 -22.06
C HIS A 65 1.71 -9.08 -20.58
N PHE A 66 1.17 -8.15 -19.80
CA PHE A 66 1.60 -7.92 -18.42
C PHE A 66 1.43 -9.15 -17.50
N ARG A 67 0.58 -10.10 -17.90
CA ARG A 67 0.33 -11.36 -17.20
C ARG A 67 1.29 -12.48 -17.57
N ASP A 68 2.12 -12.29 -18.59
CA ASP A 68 3.03 -13.31 -19.06
C ASP A 68 4.02 -13.72 -17.95
N PRO A 69 4.34 -15.02 -17.80
CA PRO A 69 5.18 -15.50 -16.70
C PRO A 69 6.56 -14.84 -16.63
N PHE A 70 7.13 -14.43 -17.76
CA PHE A 70 8.43 -13.75 -17.81
C PHE A 70 8.38 -12.30 -17.32
N LEU A 71 7.20 -11.67 -17.27
CA LEU A 71 6.99 -10.31 -16.77
C LEU A 71 6.67 -10.26 -15.27
N ARG A 72 6.78 -11.39 -14.55
CA ARG A 72 6.68 -11.43 -13.08
C ARG A 72 7.59 -10.41 -12.38
N PRO A 73 8.88 -10.23 -12.77
CA PRO A 73 9.75 -9.23 -12.14
C PRO A 73 9.29 -7.80 -12.44
N VAL A 74 8.83 -7.54 -13.67
CA VAL A 74 8.30 -6.23 -14.08
C VAL A 74 7.07 -5.89 -13.24
N ARG A 75 6.15 -6.82 -13.07
CA ARG A 75 4.97 -6.62 -12.21
C ARG A 75 5.35 -6.34 -10.76
N ALA A 76 6.32 -7.08 -10.20
CA ALA A 76 6.83 -6.83 -8.86
C ALA A 76 7.47 -5.43 -8.77
N ALA A 77 8.22 -5.00 -9.79
CA ALA A 77 8.82 -3.67 -9.85
C ALA A 77 7.76 -2.55 -9.96
N THR A 78 6.69 -2.75 -10.73
CA THR A 78 5.57 -1.81 -10.84
C THR A 78 4.99 -1.49 -9.46
N PHE A 79 4.51 -2.50 -8.73
CA PHE A 79 3.93 -2.28 -7.40
C PHE A 79 4.99 -1.89 -6.35
N GLY A 80 6.19 -2.46 -6.45
CA GLY A 80 7.30 -2.17 -5.56
C GLY A 80 7.76 -0.71 -5.66
N SER A 81 7.79 -0.14 -6.87
CA SER A 81 8.14 1.27 -7.08
C SER A 81 7.14 2.20 -6.39
N LEU A 82 5.84 1.92 -6.51
CA LEU A 82 4.80 2.68 -5.81
C LEU A 82 5.02 2.60 -4.30
N ALA A 83 5.21 1.39 -3.76
CA ALA A 83 5.47 1.19 -2.33
C ALA A 83 6.71 1.97 -1.84
N VAL A 84 7.83 1.90 -2.56
CA VAL A 84 9.06 2.62 -2.19
C VAL A 84 8.84 4.13 -2.20
N VAL A 85 8.19 4.67 -3.24
CA VAL A 85 7.95 6.12 -3.34
C VAL A 85 6.99 6.62 -2.26
N THR A 86 6.03 5.80 -1.80
CA THR A 86 5.17 6.19 -0.65
C THR A 86 5.94 6.38 0.65
N MET A 87 7.13 5.80 0.81
CA MET A 87 7.97 5.99 2.01
C MET A 87 8.73 7.32 2.00
N VAL A 88 8.89 7.97 0.84
CA VAL A 88 9.59 9.25 0.72
C VAL A 88 9.00 10.34 1.64
N PRO A 89 7.67 10.64 1.62
CA PRO A 89 7.10 11.62 2.54
C PRO A 89 7.21 11.22 4.02
N VAL A 90 7.20 9.92 4.33
CA VAL A 90 7.36 9.42 5.71
C VAL A 90 8.78 9.70 6.21
N VAL A 91 9.80 9.33 5.43
CA VAL A 91 11.20 9.55 5.76
C VAL A 91 11.51 11.05 5.81
N HIS A 92 11.11 11.81 4.80
CA HIS A 92 11.31 13.26 4.76
C HIS A 92 10.71 13.94 6.00
N GLY A 93 9.44 13.67 6.31
CA GLY A 93 8.78 14.24 7.47
C GLY A 93 9.47 13.85 8.79
N ALA A 94 9.89 12.60 8.95
CA ALA A 94 10.60 12.15 10.15
C ALA A 94 11.99 12.81 10.30
N THR A 95 12.69 13.08 9.19
CA THR A 95 13.98 13.78 9.22
C THR A 95 13.86 15.27 9.52
N VAL A 96 12.81 15.93 9.04
CA VAL A 96 12.63 17.38 9.20
C VAL A 96 12.02 17.73 10.56
N TYR A 97 10.99 16.99 10.99
CA TYR A 97 10.23 17.30 12.21
C TYR A 97 10.61 16.44 13.42
N GLY A 98 11.46 15.44 13.21
CA GLY A 98 11.82 14.45 14.23
C GLY A 98 10.77 13.34 14.36
N TRP A 99 11.23 12.19 14.85
CA TRP A 99 10.42 10.98 14.96
C TRP A 99 9.20 11.16 15.87
N GLN A 100 9.36 11.80 17.03
CA GLN A 100 8.31 11.89 18.05
C GLN A 100 7.10 12.66 17.52
N VAL A 101 7.32 13.83 16.92
CA VAL A 101 6.26 14.66 16.35
C VAL A 101 5.65 13.98 15.13
N GLN A 102 6.47 13.47 14.22
CA GLN A 102 5.95 12.89 12.98
C GLN A 102 5.24 11.56 13.20
N ASN A 103 5.64 10.77 14.20
CA ASN A 103 4.93 9.56 14.58
C ASN A 103 3.51 9.88 15.09
N GLN A 104 3.31 11.01 15.77
CA GLN A 104 1.97 11.46 16.16
C GLN A 104 1.16 11.91 14.94
N ARG A 105 1.77 12.72 14.06
CA ARG A 105 1.11 13.27 12.86
C ARG A 105 0.76 12.24 11.79
N MET A 106 1.52 11.16 11.65
CA MET A 106 1.33 10.17 10.56
C MET A 106 1.03 8.76 11.06
N GLY A 107 1.12 8.51 12.37
CA GLY A 107 1.04 7.16 12.91
C GLY A 107 2.15 6.24 12.39
N ILE A 108 3.39 6.74 12.23
CA ILE A 108 4.49 6.03 11.54
C ILE A 108 4.68 4.60 12.06
N THR A 109 4.59 4.39 13.37
CA THR A 109 4.69 3.05 13.98
C THR A 109 3.65 2.09 13.42
N TRP A 110 2.39 2.54 13.30
CA TRP A 110 1.31 1.76 12.70
C TRP A 110 1.52 1.54 11.19
N VAL A 111 2.02 2.57 10.48
CA VAL A 111 2.40 2.45 9.06
C VAL A 111 3.48 1.38 8.86
N LEU A 112 4.49 1.30 9.73
CA LEU A 112 5.52 0.27 9.68
C LEU A 112 4.96 -1.13 9.96
N ILE A 113 4.01 -1.28 10.88
CA ILE A 113 3.31 -2.55 11.13
C ILE A 113 2.48 -2.94 9.90
N THR A 114 1.76 -2.00 9.28
CA THR A 114 1.06 -2.23 8.00
C THR A 114 2.01 -2.71 6.91
N LEU A 115 3.18 -2.10 6.78
CA LEU A 115 4.20 -2.52 5.80
C LEU A 115 4.68 -3.95 6.10
N MET A 116 4.98 -4.25 7.37
CA MET A 116 5.42 -5.57 7.80
C MET A 116 4.38 -6.65 7.51
N LEU A 117 3.11 -6.42 7.81
CA LEU A 117 2.01 -7.35 7.50
C LEU A 117 1.89 -7.60 5.98
N ASN A 118 1.95 -6.54 5.17
CA ASN A 118 1.90 -6.67 3.71
C ASN A 118 3.10 -7.45 3.16
N VAL A 119 4.32 -7.18 3.65
CA VAL A 119 5.53 -7.90 3.24
C VAL A 119 5.46 -9.37 3.64
N LEU A 120 4.99 -9.69 4.85
CA LEU A 120 4.81 -11.08 5.29
C LEU A 120 3.80 -11.81 4.40
N GLY A 121 2.63 -11.21 4.16
CA GLY A 121 1.61 -11.79 3.28
C GLY A 121 2.11 -12.00 1.86
N ALA A 122 2.75 -10.98 1.27
CA ALA A 122 3.30 -11.05 -0.09
C ALA A 122 4.40 -12.10 -0.20
N THR A 123 5.25 -12.22 0.82
CA THR A 123 6.30 -13.25 0.88
C THR A 123 5.69 -14.64 0.94
N ALA A 124 4.72 -14.88 1.82
CA ALA A 124 4.01 -16.15 1.91
C ALA A 124 3.37 -16.55 0.57
N TYR A 125 2.73 -15.60 -0.10
CA TYR A 125 2.16 -15.79 -1.44
C TYR A 125 3.20 -16.08 -2.53
N ALA A 126 4.34 -15.39 -2.49
CA ALA A 126 5.42 -15.58 -3.46
C ALA A 126 6.07 -16.95 -3.34
N ILE A 127 6.34 -17.41 -2.10
CA ILE A 127 6.96 -18.72 -1.85
C ILE A 127 5.95 -19.88 -1.88
N LYS A 128 4.65 -19.58 -1.95
CA LYS A 128 3.54 -20.55 -1.90
C LYS A 128 3.49 -21.32 -0.59
N PHE A 129 3.78 -20.65 0.53
CA PHE A 129 3.67 -21.24 1.86
C PHE A 129 2.24 -21.03 2.41
N PRO A 130 1.59 -22.07 2.96
CA PRO A 130 2.13 -23.41 3.30
C PRO A 130 1.90 -24.50 2.23
N GLU A 131 1.11 -24.27 1.18
CA GLU A 131 0.66 -25.32 0.25
C GLU A 131 1.79 -26.02 -0.52
N ARG A 132 2.91 -25.33 -0.74
CA ARG A 132 4.10 -25.90 -1.36
C ARG A 132 4.80 -26.92 -0.46
N TRP A 133 4.66 -26.81 0.85
CA TRP A 133 5.37 -27.65 1.83
C TRP A 133 4.52 -28.82 2.31
N PHE A 134 3.20 -28.65 2.32
CA PHE A 134 2.26 -29.67 2.77
C PHE A 134 1.25 -29.99 1.66
N ASN A 135 1.63 -30.93 0.80
CA ASN A 135 0.83 -31.31 -0.37
C ASN A 135 -0.61 -31.74 0.01
N LYS A 136 -1.60 -31.22 -0.73
CA LYS A 136 -3.03 -31.57 -0.63
C LYS A 136 -3.70 -31.29 0.71
N THR A 137 -3.08 -30.48 1.57
CA THR A 137 -3.64 -30.13 2.88
C THR A 137 -4.35 -28.77 2.86
N PHE A 138 -3.82 -27.82 2.09
CA PHE A 138 -4.29 -26.43 2.04
C PHE A 138 -5.06 -26.11 0.75
N ASP A 139 -5.79 -27.09 0.19
CA ASP A 139 -6.52 -26.92 -1.07
C ASP A 139 -7.80 -26.07 -0.93
N LEU A 140 -8.42 -26.10 0.26
CA LEU A 140 -9.67 -25.38 0.58
C LEU A 140 -9.46 -24.19 1.52
N PHE A 141 -8.68 -24.38 2.59
CA PHE A 141 -8.44 -23.38 3.63
C PHE A 141 -6.96 -23.27 3.95
N GLY A 142 -6.48 -22.06 4.24
CA GLY A 142 -5.10 -21.77 4.64
C GLY A 142 -4.10 -21.71 3.50
N ALA A 143 -4.55 -21.69 2.24
CA ALA A 143 -3.67 -21.48 1.08
C ALA A 143 -2.96 -20.12 1.16
N SER A 144 -1.76 -20.00 0.59
CA SER A 144 -0.97 -18.76 0.62
C SER A 144 -1.72 -17.53 0.11
N HIS A 145 -2.60 -17.70 -0.89
CA HIS A 145 -3.41 -16.60 -1.42
C HIS A 145 -4.49 -16.14 -0.44
N GLN A 146 -5.10 -17.07 0.30
CA GLN A 146 -6.03 -16.71 1.38
C GLN A 146 -5.30 -16.01 2.52
N LEU A 147 -4.14 -16.53 2.92
CA LEU A 147 -3.29 -15.89 3.93
C LEU A 147 -2.90 -14.48 3.51
N PHE A 148 -2.54 -14.28 2.24
CA PHE A 148 -2.23 -12.96 1.68
C PHE A 148 -3.41 -12.00 1.83
N HIS A 149 -4.62 -12.37 1.41
CA HIS A 149 -5.80 -11.52 1.58
C HIS A 149 -6.08 -11.20 3.05
N MET A 150 -5.97 -12.18 3.95
CA MET A 150 -6.12 -11.95 5.39
C MET A 150 -5.11 -10.92 5.92
N MET A 151 -3.84 -11.03 5.51
CA MET A 151 -2.81 -10.06 5.88
C MET A 151 -3.07 -8.67 5.31
N VAL A 152 -3.55 -8.55 4.07
CA VAL A 152 -3.93 -7.26 3.47
C VAL A 152 -5.07 -6.60 4.24
N VAL A 153 -6.10 -7.36 4.64
CA VAL A 153 -7.22 -6.84 5.44
C VAL A 153 -6.74 -6.38 6.82
N LEU A 154 -5.93 -7.18 7.51
CA LEU A 154 -5.34 -6.80 8.80
C LEU A 154 -4.45 -5.56 8.67
N ALA A 155 -3.64 -5.49 7.62
CA ALA A 155 -2.79 -4.35 7.34
C ALA A 155 -3.60 -3.08 7.09
N ALA A 156 -4.74 -3.18 6.40
CA ALA A 156 -5.68 -2.07 6.20
C ALA A 156 -6.30 -1.58 7.52
N LEU A 157 -6.69 -2.51 8.42
CA LEU A 157 -7.22 -2.14 9.75
C LEU A 157 -6.16 -1.44 10.62
N VAL A 158 -4.94 -1.97 10.62
CA VAL A 158 -3.80 -1.33 11.31
C VAL A 158 -3.51 0.04 10.70
N TYR A 159 -3.60 0.16 9.39
CA TYR A 159 -3.42 1.43 8.70
C TYR A 159 -4.50 2.44 9.07
N SER A 160 -5.76 2.02 9.16
CA SER A 160 -6.86 2.88 9.66
C SER A 160 -6.55 3.42 11.06
N LYS A 161 -5.94 2.61 11.94
CA LYS A 161 -5.48 3.08 13.25
C LYS A 161 -4.42 4.18 13.15
N ALA A 162 -3.49 4.07 12.20
CA ALA A 162 -2.51 5.12 11.92
C ALA A 162 -3.20 6.45 11.56
N ILE A 163 -4.19 6.39 10.67
CA ILE A 163 -4.94 7.56 10.23
C ILE A 163 -5.82 8.13 11.33
N LEU A 164 -6.45 7.31 12.16
CA LEU A 164 -7.23 7.78 13.31
C LEU A 164 -6.34 8.50 14.34
N GLN A 165 -5.16 7.95 14.63
CA GLN A 165 -4.20 8.62 15.52
C GLN A 165 -3.78 10.00 14.94
N ALA A 166 -3.50 10.05 13.65
CA ALA A 166 -3.15 11.28 12.94
C ALA A 166 -4.31 12.31 12.96
N PHE A 167 -5.53 11.84 12.74
CA PHE A 167 -6.76 12.62 12.81
C PHE A 167 -6.95 13.22 14.21
N ASP A 168 -6.87 12.40 15.26
CA ASP A 168 -7.04 12.83 16.65
C ASP A 168 -6.00 13.87 17.02
N PHE A 169 -4.74 13.64 16.63
CA PHE A 169 -3.66 14.60 16.85
C PHE A 169 -3.91 15.92 16.13
N ALA A 170 -4.31 15.89 14.85
CA ALA A 170 -4.59 17.11 14.10
C ALA A 170 -5.73 17.93 14.70
N HIS A 171 -6.82 17.28 15.13
CA HIS A 171 -7.98 17.97 15.71
C HIS A 171 -7.76 18.46 17.14
N ALA A 172 -6.91 17.77 17.93
CA ALA A 172 -6.55 18.23 19.26
C ALA A 172 -5.62 19.47 19.23
N TYR A 173 -4.87 19.67 18.15
CA TYR A 173 -3.82 20.69 18.04
C TYR A 173 -3.97 21.62 16.82
N ASP A 174 -5.17 21.71 16.23
CA ASP A 174 -5.46 22.42 14.97
C ASP A 174 -5.05 23.91 14.99
N HIS A 175 -4.87 24.49 16.19
CA HIS A 175 -4.48 25.89 16.38
C HIS A 175 -2.97 26.13 16.59
N THR A 176 -2.13 25.10 16.61
CA THR A 176 -0.70 25.24 16.95
C THR A 176 0.21 24.69 15.86
N CYS A 177 0.11 25.24 14.64
CA CYS A 177 1.19 25.13 13.65
C CYS A 177 2.32 26.15 13.97
N ASN A 178 2.86 26.09 15.19
CA ASN A 178 4.07 26.86 15.52
C ASN A 178 5.27 26.11 14.93
N ARG A 179 5.99 26.77 14.03
CA ARG A 179 7.23 26.28 13.43
C ARG A 179 8.32 26.08 14.48
#